data_AF-A0A7V7X4Q4-F1
#
_entry.id   AF-A0A7V7X4Q4-F1
#
_cell.length_a   1.000
_cell.length_b   1.000
_cell.length_c   1.000
_cell.angle_alpha   90.00
_cell.angle_beta   90.00
_cell.angle_gamma   90.00
#
_symmetry.space_group_name_H-M   'P 1'
#
loop_
_entity.id
_entity.type
_entity.pdbx_description
1 polymer ?
#
loop_
_entity_poly.entity_id
_entity_poly.type
_entity_poly.pdbx_seq_one_letter_code
_entity_poly.pdbx_strand_id
1 'polypeptide(L)'
;MKRILRKIKKALPSQSEYYYSRSRYYERLSARYSNIQSYLSLLSVSNKLTSIESTVSAKPELGCSSEDVLKKYGEPHCRLTHITVLKNHILFYKFLLGGHKTKCEMHFFKNNMFLFNYTFSYLTPNDKIKLVESLSKKYLSKSIDLKNSCITDEQGNQIFIHDSSDFIIYYLAAKSDFFKEAELIRTREKEQTKTKSELNQKELLNRL
;
A
#
# COMPACT_ATOMS: atom_id res chain seq x y z
N MET A 1 5.62 -27.95 -34.58
CA MET A 1 6.90 -27.60 -33.92
C MET A 1 6.72 -26.53 -32.83
N LYS A 2 6.05 -26.82 -31.69
CA LYS A 2 5.92 -25.87 -30.55
C LYS A 2 6.11 -26.51 -29.16
N ARG A 3 6.51 -27.79 -29.09
CA ARG A 3 6.58 -28.57 -27.84
C ARG A 3 7.97 -28.70 -27.21
N ILE A 4 9.04 -28.25 -27.89
CA ILE A 4 10.44 -28.44 -27.45
C ILE A 4 10.99 -27.23 -26.66
N LEU A 5 10.47 -26.01 -26.87
CA LEU A 5 10.91 -24.81 -26.14
C LEU A 5 10.49 -24.78 -24.65
N ARG A 6 9.60 -25.68 -24.20
CA ARG A 6 9.14 -25.74 -22.80
C ARG A 6 10.08 -26.49 -21.86
N LYS A 7 11.05 -27.26 -22.36
CA LYS A 7 11.90 -28.13 -21.53
C LYS A 7 13.27 -27.55 -21.15
N ILE A 8 13.69 -26.43 -21.73
CA ILE A 8 15.03 -25.84 -21.46
C ILE A 8 15.02 -24.87 -20.26
N LYS A 9 13.85 -24.41 -19.79
CA LYS A 9 13.76 -23.48 -18.64
C LYS A 9 13.94 -24.15 -17.25
N LYS A 10 14.22 -25.45 -17.20
CA LYS A 10 14.27 -26.25 -15.94
C LYS A 10 15.68 -26.61 -15.45
N ALA A 11 16.73 -25.95 -15.94
CA ALA A 11 18.11 -26.30 -15.58
C ALA A 11 19.01 -25.08 -15.30
N LEU A 12 18.56 -24.13 -14.49
CA LEU A 12 19.41 -23.08 -13.91
C LEU A 12 19.05 -22.88 -12.42
N PRO A 13 20.04 -22.78 -11.51
CA PRO A 13 19.84 -22.77 -10.07
C PRO A 13 19.23 -21.44 -9.58
N SER A 14 18.58 -21.51 -8.42
CA SER A 14 17.89 -20.43 -7.71
C SER A 14 18.76 -19.20 -7.46
N GLN A 15 18.43 -18.09 -8.10
CA GLN A 15 18.77 -16.73 -7.66
C GLN A 15 17.56 -15.82 -7.93
N SER A 16 17.31 -14.90 -6.99
CA SER A 16 16.12 -14.04 -6.85
C SER A 16 15.50 -13.55 -8.17
N GLU A 17 14.18 -13.77 -8.33
CA GLU A 17 13.38 -13.27 -9.47
C GLU A 17 13.22 -11.73 -9.42
N TYR A 18 14.29 -10.99 -9.69
CA TYR A 18 14.21 -9.59 -10.11
C TYR A 18 14.07 -9.54 -11.64
N TYR A 19 12.84 -9.67 -12.15
CA TYR A 19 12.55 -9.57 -13.58
C TYR A 19 11.87 -8.25 -13.93
N TYR A 20 12.61 -7.12 -13.89
CA TYR A 20 12.74 -6.11 -14.97
C TYR A 20 13.45 -4.82 -14.52
N SER A 21 14.05 -4.16 -15.53
CA SER A 21 14.92 -2.97 -15.56
C SER A 21 14.73 -1.89 -14.48
N ARG A 22 15.88 -1.45 -13.93
CA ARG A 22 16.20 -0.21 -13.17
C ARG A 22 15.34 1.04 -13.46
N SER A 23 14.05 0.97 -13.19
CA SER A 23 13.20 2.16 -13.19
C SER A 23 13.37 2.80 -11.81
N ARG A 24 13.96 4.00 -11.76
CA ARG A 24 14.09 4.81 -10.53
C ARG A 24 12.75 4.98 -9.78
N TYR A 25 11.61 4.76 -10.45
CA TYR A 25 10.30 4.75 -9.82
C TYR A 25 10.13 3.53 -8.89
N TYR A 26 10.42 2.32 -9.36
CA TYR A 26 10.26 1.11 -8.54
C TYR A 26 11.31 1.01 -7.42
N GLU A 27 12.52 1.52 -7.64
CA GLU A 27 13.54 1.63 -6.58
C GLU A 27 13.07 2.57 -5.45
N ARG A 28 12.55 3.75 -5.80
CA ARG A 28 11.98 4.68 -4.81
C ARG A 28 10.78 4.10 -4.08
N LEU A 29 9.94 3.35 -4.76
CA LEU A 29 8.82 2.65 -4.13
C LEU A 29 9.28 1.56 -3.17
N SER A 30 10.24 0.74 -3.60
CA SER A 30 10.84 -0.28 -2.74
C SER A 30 11.43 0.38 -1.49
N ALA A 31 12.15 1.50 -1.63
CA ALA A 31 12.70 2.24 -0.49
C ALA A 31 11.63 2.88 0.40
N ARG A 32 10.53 3.39 -0.18
CA ARG A 32 9.39 3.93 0.57
C ARG A 32 8.76 2.86 1.44
N TYR A 33 8.50 1.68 0.87
CA TYR A 33 7.74 0.64 1.53
C TYR A 33 8.62 -0.36 2.30
N SER A 34 9.95 -0.30 2.19
CA SER A 34 10.84 -1.16 2.96
C SER A 34 10.78 -0.89 4.47
N ASN A 35 10.34 0.30 4.86
CA ASN A 35 10.16 0.68 6.25
C ASN A 35 8.69 0.50 6.68
N ILE A 36 8.48 -0.27 7.75
CA ILE A 36 7.15 -0.51 8.32
C ILE A 36 6.49 0.78 8.83
N GLN A 37 7.29 1.75 9.27
CA GLN A 37 6.83 3.05 9.72
C GLN A 37 6.08 3.80 8.61
N SER A 38 6.40 3.57 7.33
CA SER A 38 5.66 4.18 6.22
C SER A 38 4.18 3.76 6.21
N TYR A 39 3.92 2.48 6.52
CA TYR A 39 2.55 1.98 6.64
C TYR A 39 1.84 2.48 7.90
N LEU A 40 2.53 2.48 9.04
CA LEU A 40 1.96 2.98 10.30
C LEU A 40 1.64 4.49 10.23
N SER A 41 2.47 5.26 9.52
CA SER A 41 2.19 6.67 9.24
C SER A 41 0.94 6.86 8.39
N LEU A 42 0.70 6.00 7.38
CA LEU A 42 -0.54 6.03 6.60
C LEU A 42 -1.77 5.75 7.47
N LEU A 43 -1.71 4.73 8.34
CA LEU A 43 -2.77 4.43 9.29
C LEU A 43 -3.00 5.59 10.29
N SER A 44 -1.92 6.23 10.74
CA SER A 44 -2.03 7.38 11.64
C SER A 44 -2.69 8.58 10.97
N VAL A 45 -2.40 8.82 9.68
CA VAL A 45 -3.07 9.87 8.91
C VAL A 45 -4.55 9.57 8.77
N SER A 46 -4.93 8.35 8.38
CA SER A 46 -6.34 7.99 8.20
C SER A 46 -7.15 8.10 9.48
N ASN A 47 -6.56 7.72 10.63
CA ASN A 47 -7.21 7.83 11.94
C ASN A 47 -7.39 9.26 12.46
N LYS A 48 -6.70 10.26 11.88
CA LYS A 48 -6.87 11.68 12.23
C LYS A 48 -7.98 12.37 11.42
N LEU A 49 -8.45 11.73 10.35
CA LEU A 49 -9.49 12.27 9.49
C LEU A 49 -10.87 12.03 10.12
N THR A 50 -11.82 12.91 9.82
CA THR A 50 -13.21 12.71 10.24
C THR A 50 -13.80 11.53 9.48
N SER A 51 -14.26 10.50 10.21
CA SER A 51 -14.92 9.32 9.61
C SER A 51 -16.31 9.68 9.11
N ILE A 52 -16.61 9.25 7.89
CA ILE A 52 -17.93 9.29 7.28
C ILE A 52 -18.29 7.86 6.89
N GLU A 53 -19.32 7.33 7.54
CA GLU A 53 -19.75 5.95 7.31
C GLU A 53 -20.38 5.77 5.91
N SER A 54 -20.09 4.63 5.29
CA SER A 54 -20.62 4.19 4.01
C SER A 54 -21.08 2.74 4.09
N THR A 55 -22.22 2.44 3.49
CA THR A 55 -22.71 1.06 3.30
C THR A 55 -22.08 0.38 2.09
N VAL A 56 -21.24 1.08 1.33
CA VAL A 56 -20.62 0.58 0.10
C VAL A 56 -19.19 0.15 0.40
N SER A 57 -18.91 -1.14 0.30
CA SER A 57 -17.56 -1.67 0.49
C SER A 57 -16.56 -1.14 -0.55
N ALA A 58 -15.32 -0.93 -0.11
CA ALA A 58 -14.20 -0.58 -0.97
C ALA A 58 -13.99 -1.59 -2.13
N LYS A 59 -13.75 -1.08 -3.35
CA LYS A 59 -13.45 -1.92 -4.53
C LYS A 59 -12.13 -1.50 -5.21
N PRO A 60 -11.26 -2.43 -5.65
CA PRO A 60 -11.31 -3.89 -5.42
C PRO A 60 -11.39 -4.26 -3.93
N GLU A 61 -12.01 -5.40 -3.63
CA GLU A 61 -12.32 -5.80 -2.26
C GLU A 61 -11.02 -5.98 -1.47
N LEU A 62 -10.86 -5.18 -0.41
CA LEU A 62 -9.84 -5.44 0.59
C LEU A 62 -10.07 -6.84 1.19
N GLY A 63 -8.98 -7.53 1.49
CA GLY A 63 -8.97 -8.93 1.93
C GLY A 63 -8.90 -9.95 0.79
N CYS A 64 -9.06 -9.57 -0.48
CA CYS A 64 -8.94 -10.53 -1.58
C CYS A 64 -7.50 -11.04 -1.77
N SER A 65 -7.36 -12.19 -2.42
CA SER A 65 -6.06 -12.81 -2.65
C SER A 65 -5.28 -12.20 -3.80
N SER A 66 -3.95 -12.35 -3.77
CA SER A 66 -3.12 -11.96 -4.90
C SER A 66 -3.48 -12.78 -6.16
N GLU A 67 -3.88 -14.04 -6.00
CA GLU A 67 -4.36 -14.85 -7.11
C GLU A 67 -5.65 -14.31 -7.72
N ASP A 68 -6.60 -13.85 -6.91
CA ASP A 68 -7.86 -13.28 -7.41
C ASP A 68 -7.63 -11.99 -8.19
N VAL A 69 -6.68 -11.17 -7.72
CA VAL A 69 -6.23 -9.98 -8.45
C VAL A 69 -5.59 -10.35 -9.77
N LEU A 70 -4.70 -11.35 -9.80
CA LEU A 70 -4.05 -11.82 -11.04
C LEU A 70 -5.06 -12.42 -12.03
N LYS A 71 -6.04 -13.19 -11.55
CA LYS A 71 -7.14 -13.70 -12.39
C LYS A 71 -7.95 -12.57 -13.02
N LYS A 72 -8.20 -11.50 -12.27
CA LYS A 72 -9.05 -10.38 -12.70
C LYS A 72 -8.33 -9.39 -13.61
N TYR A 73 -7.08 -9.05 -13.30
CA TYR A 73 -6.35 -7.97 -13.97
C TYR A 73 -5.17 -8.45 -14.84
N GLY A 74 -4.86 -9.74 -14.82
CA GLY A 74 -3.73 -10.33 -15.55
C GLY A 74 -2.39 -10.07 -14.87
N GLU A 75 -1.31 -10.16 -15.66
CA GLU A 75 0.05 -9.96 -15.15
C GLU A 75 0.31 -8.49 -14.77
N PRO A 76 0.90 -8.23 -13.58
CA PRO A 76 1.25 -6.88 -13.18
C PRO A 76 2.44 -6.36 -13.98
N HIS A 77 2.57 -5.04 -14.04
CA HIS A 77 3.73 -4.37 -14.64
C HIS A 77 5.00 -4.57 -13.81
N CYS A 78 4.86 -4.78 -12.50
CA CYS A 78 5.95 -5.07 -11.59
C CYS A 78 5.41 -5.82 -10.37
N ARG A 79 6.24 -6.71 -9.82
CA ARG A 79 6.00 -7.39 -8.55
C ARG A 79 7.19 -7.13 -7.65
N LEU A 80 6.92 -6.72 -6.41
CA LEU A 80 7.93 -6.64 -5.38
C LEU A 80 7.58 -7.59 -4.25
N THR A 81 8.51 -8.44 -3.84
CA THR A 81 8.32 -9.45 -2.78
C THR A 81 9.22 -9.17 -1.60
N HIS A 82 8.80 -9.60 -0.41
CA HIS A 82 9.57 -9.46 0.84
C HIS A 82 9.99 -8.00 1.12
N ILE A 83 9.04 -7.08 0.95
CA ILE A 83 9.31 -5.65 1.02
C ILE A 83 9.70 -5.21 2.42
N THR A 84 8.99 -5.69 3.44
CA THR A 84 9.29 -5.44 4.85
C THR A 84 9.75 -6.71 5.55
N VAL A 85 10.14 -6.55 6.82
CA VAL A 85 10.35 -7.66 7.76
C VAL A 85 9.13 -8.59 7.89
N LEU A 86 7.91 -8.10 7.60
CA LEU A 86 6.68 -8.89 7.56
C LEU A 86 6.49 -9.68 6.26
N LYS A 87 7.47 -9.67 5.34
CA LYS A 87 7.46 -10.43 4.10
C LYS A 87 6.24 -10.14 3.20
N ASN A 88 5.68 -8.94 3.29
CA ASN A 88 4.61 -8.49 2.40
C ASN A 88 5.11 -8.36 0.95
N HIS A 89 4.18 -8.37 0.00
CA HIS A 89 4.48 -8.16 -1.41
C HIS A 89 3.52 -7.15 -2.04
N ILE A 90 3.91 -6.62 -3.20
CA ILE A 90 3.19 -5.55 -3.90
C ILE A 90 3.06 -5.91 -5.37
N LEU A 91 1.85 -5.77 -5.90
CA LEU A 91 1.57 -5.84 -7.33
C LEU A 91 1.34 -4.43 -7.88
N PHE A 92 2.01 -4.09 -8.98
CA PHE A 92 1.90 -2.78 -9.62
C PHE A 92 1.18 -2.89 -10.95
N TYR A 93 0.15 -2.06 -11.12
CA TYR A 93 -0.61 -1.94 -12.35
C TYR A 93 -0.62 -0.50 -12.86
N LYS A 94 -0.94 -0.35 -14.14
CA LYS A 94 -1.28 0.92 -14.76
C LYS A 94 -2.65 0.76 -15.41
N PHE A 95 -3.55 1.67 -15.10
CA PHE A 95 -4.90 1.70 -15.62
C PHE A 95 -5.16 3.01 -16.36
N LEU A 96 -6.21 3.01 -17.20
CA LEU A 96 -6.80 4.22 -17.74
C LEU A 96 -8.15 4.42 -17.02
N LEU A 97 -8.21 5.35 -16.07
CA LEU A 97 -9.41 5.65 -15.30
C LEU A 97 -9.92 7.04 -15.66
N GLY A 98 -11.12 7.13 -16.23
CA GLY A 98 -11.71 8.41 -16.63
C GLY A 98 -10.87 9.19 -17.64
N GLY A 99 -10.09 8.50 -18.48
CA GLY A 99 -9.16 9.13 -19.43
C GLY A 99 -7.77 9.46 -18.85
N HIS A 100 -7.55 9.25 -17.55
CA HIS A 100 -6.26 9.50 -16.90
C HIS A 100 -5.44 8.22 -16.76
N LYS A 101 -4.14 8.32 -17.08
CA LYS A 101 -3.19 7.25 -16.79
C LYS A 101 -2.94 7.21 -15.30
N THR A 102 -3.37 6.14 -14.65
CA THR A 102 -3.33 5.98 -13.20
C THR A 102 -2.42 4.81 -12.85
N LYS A 103 -1.54 5.01 -11.85
CA LYS A 103 -0.75 3.92 -11.27
C LYS A 103 -1.54 3.30 -10.13
N CYS A 104 -1.49 1.99 -10.00
CA CYS A 104 -2.13 1.29 -8.90
C CYS A 104 -1.12 0.36 -8.23
N GLU A 105 -1.09 0.44 -6.90
CA GLU A 105 -0.20 -0.36 -6.06
C GLU A 105 -1.11 -1.16 -5.12
N MET A 106 -0.99 -2.48 -5.14
CA MET A 106 -1.79 -3.39 -4.33
C MET A 106 -0.87 -4.19 -3.42
N HIS A 107 -1.05 -4.04 -2.11
CA HIS A 107 -0.17 -4.58 -1.07
C HIS A 107 -0.84 -5.75 -0.36
N PHE A 108 -0.09 -6.83 -0.21
CA PHE A 108 -0.57 -8.10 0.32
C PHE A 108 0.28 -8.58 1.48
N PHE A 109 -0.40 -9.09 2.50
CA PHE A 109 0.21 -9.73 3.65
C PHE A 109 -0.52 -11.05 3.93
N LYS A 110 0.22 -12.15 4.08
CA LYS A 110 -0.35 -13.51 4.18
C LYS A 110 -1.39 -13.81 3.09
N ASN A 111 -1.09 -13.36 1.86
CA ASN A 111 -1.96 -13.45 0.70
C ASN A 111 -3.30 -12.68 0.79
N ASN A 112 -3.46 -11.74 1.72
CA ASN A 112 -4.66 -10.89 1.79
C ASN A 112 -4.29 -9.44 1.48
N MET A 113 -5.06 -8.80 0.59
CA MET A 113 -4.86 -7.39 0.25
C MET A 113 -5.25 -6.50 1.44
N PHE A 114 -4.31 -5.74 1.99
CA PHE A 114 -4.57 -4.86 3.14
C PHE A 114 -4.49 -3.37 2.81
N LEU A 115 -3.88 -3.04 1.68
CA LEU A 115 -3.75 -1.67 1.19
C LEU A 115 -3.74 -1.70 -0.33
N PHE A 116 -4.46 -0.78 -0.95
CA PHE A 116 -4.16 -0.39 -2.32
C PHE A 116 -4.34 1.11 -2.53
N ASN A 117 -3.75 1.63 -3.59
CA ASN A 117 -3.93 3.02 -3.95
C ASN A 117 -4.08 3.23 -5.46
N TYR A 118 -4.65 4.36 -5.81
CA TYR A 118 -4.60 4.93 -7.15
C TYR A 118 -3.85 6.26 -7.09
N THR A 119 -2.78 6.37 -7.88
CA THR A 119 -1.95 7.57 -7.97
C THR A 119 -2.13 8.23 -9.34
N PHE A 120 -2.54 9.50 -9.33
CA PHE A 120 -2.73 10.34 -10.51
C PHE A 120 -1.71 11.48 -10.50
N SER A 121 -0.76 11.47 -11.46
CA SER A 121 0.38 12.40 -11.45
C SER A 121 0.17 13.74 -12.15
N TYR A 122 -0.87 13.89 -12.97
CA TYR A 122 -1.06 15.07 -13.82
C TYR A 122 -2.54 15.47 -13.92
N LEU A 123 -3.19 15.66 -12.77
CA LEU A 123 -4.57 16.13 -12.73
C LEU A 123 -4.63 17.64 -12.74
N THR A 124 -5.52 18.20 -13.57
CA THR A 124 -5.91 19.60 -13.45
C THR A 124 -6.75 19.80 -12.18
N PRO A 125 -6.87 21.03 -11.65
CA PRO A 125 -7.75 21.29 -10.52
C PRO A 125 -9.20 20.84 -10.76
N ASN A 126 -9.70 21.00 -11.99
CA ASN A 126 -11.05 20.57 -12.37
C ASN A 126 -11.19 19.04 -12.35
N ASP A 127 -10.17 18.30 -12.80
CA ASP A 127 -10.19 16.84 -12.75
C ASP A 127 -10.17 16.31 -11.31
N LYS A 128 -9.44 16.98 -10.41
CA LYS A 128 -9.46 16.65 -8.98
C LYS A 128 -10.87 16.78 -8.39
N ILE A 129 -11.56 17.90 -8.67
CA ILE A 129 -12.95 18.12 -8.22
C ILE A 129 -13.85 17.00 -8.74
N LYS A 130 -13.81 16.71 -10.04
CA LYS A 130 -14.62 15.64 -10.65
C LYS A 130 -14.34 14.26 -10.06
N LEU A 131 -13.08 13.96 -9.73
CA LEU A 131 -12.70 12.70 -9.08
C LEU A 131 -13.23 12.62 -7.65
N VAL A 132 -13.14 13.70 -6.88
CA VAL A 132 -13.72 13.77 -5.52
C VAL A 132 -15.24 13.59 -5.59
N GLU A 133 -15.93 14.30 -6.49
CA GLU A 133 -17.37 14.16 -6.69
C GLU A 133 -17.77 12.74 -7.09
N SER A 134 -17.00 12.11 -7.98
CA SER A 134 -17.21 10.72 -8.40
C SER A 134 -17.04 9.75 -7.23
N LEU A 135 -16.04 9.99 -6.37
CA LEU A 135 -15.79 9.19 -5.18
C LEU A 135 -16.93 9.34 -4.16
N SER A 136 -17.32 10.58 -3.86
CA SER A 136 -18.43 10.90 -2.95
C SER A 136 -19.75 10.32 -3.46
N LYS A 137 -20.04 10.42 -4.76
CA LYS A 137 -21.23 9.80 -5.37
C LYS A 137 -21.19 8.27 -5.24
N LYS A 138 -20.03 7.65 -5.42
CA LYS A 138 -19.87 6.19 -5.35
C LYS A 138 -20.13 5.62 -3.96
N TYR A 139 -19.73 6.32 -2.90
CA TYR A 139 -19.75 5.76 -1.54
C TYR A 139 -20.73 6.45 -0.58
N LEU A 140 -21.12 7.70 -0.81
CA LEU A 140 -21.83 8.52 0.19
C LEU A 140 -23.20 9.02 -0.27
N SER A 141 -23.60 8.75 -1.51
CA SER A 141 -24.86 9.21 -2.12
C SER A 141 -25.10 10.73 -2.10
N LYS A 142 -24.12 11.53 -1.64
CA LYS A 142 -24.13 13.00 -1.58
C LYS A 142 -22.72 13.54 -1.79
N SER A 143 -22.61 14.77 -2.28
CA SER A 143 -21.32 15.44 -2.43
C SER A 143 -20.83 15.91 -1.06
N ILE A 144 -19.64 15.45 -0.66
CA ILE A 144 -18.96 15.83 0.58
C ILE A 144 -17.52 16.18 0.22
N ASP A 145 -16.98 17.20 0.89
CA ASP A 145 -15.55 17.48 0.86
C ASP A 145 -14.78 16.37 1.58
N LEU A 146 -13.92 15.67 0.84
CA LEU A 146 -13.11 14.56 1.35
C LEU A 146 -11.70 15.00 1.74
N LYS A 147 -11.37 16.30 1.69
CA LYS A 147 -10.03 16.80 2.00
C LYS A 147 -9.57 16.48 3.43
N ASN A 148 -10.50 16.56 4.39
CA ASN A 148 -10.23 16.31 5.82
C ASN A 148 -11.06 15.16 6.38
N SER A 149 -11.53 14.26 5.51
CA SER A 149 -12.42 13.16 5.89
C SER A 149 -11.95 11.85 5.28
N CYS A 150 -12.28 10.76 5.96
CA CYS A 150 -12.14 9.42 5.43
C CYS A 150 -13.54 8.79 5.32
N ILE A 151 -13.74 8.00 4.29
CA ILE A 151 -14.93 7.18 4.15
C ILE A 151 -14.62 5.85 4.81
N THR A 152 -15.45 5.41 5.76
CA THR A 152 -15.31 4.12 6.43
C THR A 152 -16.43 3.20 5.96
N ASP A 153 -16.09 2.02 5.43
CA ASP A 153 -17.08 1.01 5.06
C ASP A 153 -17.51 0.15 6.26
N GLU A 154 -18.54 -0.69 6.07
CA GLU A 154 -19.08 -1.56 7.12
C GLU A 154 -18.05 -2.53 7.72
N GLN A 155 -16.99 -2.86 6.97
CA GLN A 155 -15.90 -3.71 7.43
C GLN A 155 -14.83 -2.92 8.21
N GLY A 156 -14.97 -1.60 8.31
CA GLY A 156 -14.00 -0.69 8.93
C GLY A 156 -12.80 -0.41 8.02
N ASN A 157 -12.92 -0.63 6.71
CA ASN A 157 -11.92 -0.18 5.77
C ASN A 157 -12.07 1.32 5.52
N GLN A 158 -10.95 2.00 5.30
CA GLN A 158 -10.90 3.44 5.15
C GLN A 158 -10.49 3.84 3.74
N ILE A 159 -11.18 4.82 3.17
CA ILE A 159 -10.87 5.45 1.89
C ILE A 159 -10.57 6.93 2.17
N PHE A 160 -9.41 7.41 1.75
CA PHE A 160 -9.04 8.80 1.96
C PHE A 160 -8.14 9.32 0.84
N ILE A 161 -8.11 10.64 0.70
CA ILE A 161 -7.36 11.33 -0.34
C ILE A 161 -6.12 11.95 0.28
N HIS A 162 -4.99 11.79 -0.40
CA HIS A 162 -3.78 12.57 -0.16
C HIS A 162 -3.51 13.41 -1.41
N ASP A 163 -3.68 14.72 -1.29
CA ASP A 163 -3.45 15.67 -2.38
C ASP A 163 -2.20 16.51 -2.08
N SER A 164 -1.07 16.11 -2.67
CA SER A 164 0.19 16.87 -2.59
C SER A 164 0.80 17.05 -3.98
N SER A 165 1.96 16.45 -4.28
CA SER A 165 2.55 16.47 -5.62
C SER A 165 1.80 15.55 -6.58
N ASP A 166 1.38 14.38 -6.08
CA ASP A 166 0.45 13.49 -6.77
C ASP A 166 -0.89 13.53 -6.04
N PHE A 167 -1.97 13.30 -6.77
CA PHE A 167 -3.28 13.05 -6.19
C PHE A 167 -3.45 11.54 -5.97
N ILE A 168 -3.56 11.12 -4.72
CA ILE A 168 -3.58 9.70 -4.34
C ILE A 168 -4.88 9.38 -3.60
N ILE A 169 -5.58 8.34 -4.05
CA ILE A 169 -6.71 7.76 -3.34
C ILE A 169 -6.25 6.47 -2.68
N TYR A 170 -6.22 6.44 -1.35
CA TYR A 170 -5.87 5.28 -0.56
C TYR A 170 -7.09 4.48 -0.15
N TYR A 171 -6.93 3.16 -0.13
CA TYR A 171 -7.90 2.19 0.36
C TYR A 171 -7.21 1.27 1.35
N LEU A 172 -7.64 1.30 2.61
CA LEU A 172 -6.90 0.74 3.72
C LEU A 172 -7.77 -0.20 4.56
N ALA A 173 -7.33 -1.45 4.73
CA ALA A 173 -7.89 -2.35 5.72
C ALA A 173 -7.31 -2.03 7.11
N ALA A 174 -7.85 -1.00 7.77
CA ALA A 174 -7.32 -0.44 9.01
C ALA A 174 -7.22 -1.47 10.15
N LYS A 175 -8.11 -2.47 10.16
CA LYS A 175 -8.14 -3.56 11.15
C LYS A 175 -7.37 -4.83 10.72
N SER A 176 -6.62 -4.78 9.62
CA SER A 176 -5.88 -5.95 9.11
C SER A 176 -4.78 -6.41 10.06
N ASP A 177 -4.47 -7.71 10.00
CA ASP A 177 -3.40 -8.31 10.80
C ASP A 177 -2.02 -7.72 10.49
N PHE A 178 -1.84 -7.18 9.29
CA PHE A 178 -0.62 -6.46 8.92
C PHE A 178 -0.34 -5.31 9.90
N PHE A 179 -1.33 -4.46 10.19
CA PHE A 179 -1.14 -3.32 11.10
C PHE A 179 -0.93 -3.75 12.55
N LYS A 180 -1.58 -4.84 12.97
CA LYS A 180 -1.36 -5.43 14.31
C LYS A 180 0.08 -5.89 14.47
N GLU A 181 0.60 -6.66 13.51
CA GLU A 181 1.98 -7.14 13.54
C GLU A 181 3.00 -6.01 13.38
N ALA A 182 2.68 -5.00 12.56
CA ALA A 182 3.51 -3.83 12.38
C ALA A 182 3.70 -3.02 13.68
N GLU A 183 2.63 -2.84 14.45
CA GLU A 183 2.70 -2.18 15.75
C GLU A 183 3.51 -2.97 16.78
N LEU A 184 3.40 -4.31 16.77
CA LEU A 184 4.23 -5.17 17.63
C LEU A 184 5.72 -5.01 17.32
N ILE A 185 6.10 -4.96 16.04
CA ILE A 185 7.49 -4.73 15.63
C ILE A 185 7.97 -3.36 16.11
N ARG A 186 7.20 -2.29 15.83
CA ARG A 186 7.55 -0.94 16.26
C ARG A 186 7.75 -0.84 17.78
N THR A 187 6.92 -1.53 18.55
CA THR A 187 7.03 -1.55 20.02
C THR A 187 8.31 -2.24 20.47
N ARG A 188 8.64 -3.41 19.91
CA ARG A 188 9.90 -4.12 20.21
C ARG A 188 11.14 -3.31 19.85
N GLU A 189 11.13 -2.64 18.70
CA GLU A 189 12.25 -1.78 18.27
C GLU A 189 12.48 -0.61 19.23
N LYS A 190 11.39 0.00 19.75
CA LYS A 190 11.47 1.04 20.76
C LYS A 190 12.04 0.54 22.08
N GLU A 191 11.59 -0.63 22.55
CA GLU A 191 12.09 -1.26 23.77
C GLU A 191 13.59 -1.56 23.67
N GLN A 192 14.03 -2.17 22.56
CA GLN A 192 15.44 -2.45 22.31
C GLN A 192 16.30 -1.19 22.27
N THR A 193 15.80 -0.13 21.63
CA THR A 193 16.50 1.17 21.55
C THR A 193 16.63 1.81 22.94
N LYS A 194 15.57 1.75 23.74
CA LYS A 194 15.57 2.25 25.12
C LYS A 194 16.59 1.50 25.99
N THR A 195 16.56 0.17 25.98
CA THR A 195 17.52 -0.66 26.72
C THR A 195 18.97 -0.36 26.31
N LYS A 196 19.24 -0.21 25.01
CA LYS A 196 20.59 0.13 24.52
C LYS A 196 21.02 1.53 24.99
N SER A 197 20.12 2.51 25.01
CA SER A 197 20.41 3.86 25.49
C SER A 197 20.72 3.89 27.00
N GLU A 198 19.99 3.11 27.80
CA GLU A 198 20.20 2.98 29.25
C GLU A 198 21.53 2.30 29.57
N LEU A 199 21.90 1.26 28.81
CA LEU A 199 23.21 0.61 28.92
C LEU A 199 24.36 1.57 28.61
N ASN A 200 24.26 2.31 27.49
CA ASN A 200 25.27 3.31 27.12
C ASN A 200 25.41 4.42 28.18
N GLN A 201 24.31 4.88 28.75
CA GLN A 201 24.34 5.91 29.81
C GLN A 201 25.00 5.38 31.09
N LYS A 202 24.71 4.13 31.48
CA LYS A 202 25.37 3.47 32.63
C LYS A 202 26.87 3.30 32.39
N GLU A 203 27.29 2.90 31.20
CA GLU A 203 28.72 2.80 30.85
C GLU A 203 29.44 4.16 30.90
N LEU A 204 28.80 5.23 30.41
CA LEU A 204 29.34 6.59 30.49
C LEU A 204 29.51 7.06 31.94
N LEU A 205 28.52 6.81 32.80
CA LEU A 205 28.57 7.15 34.22
C LEU A 205 29.66 6.37 34.96
N ASN A 206 29.89 5.10 34.60
CA ASN A 206 30.94 4.27 35.21
C ASN A 206 32.36 4.64 34.76
N ARG A 207 32.52 5.53 33.78
CA ARG A 207 33.82 6.01 33.27
C ARG A 207 34.22 7.39 33.82
N LEU A 208 33.35 8.04 34.61
CA LEU A 208 33.62 9.29 35.33
C LEU A 208 34.08 8.99 36.75
#